data_AF-A0A955HVJ3-F1
#
_entry.id   AF-A0A955HVJ3-F1
#
_cell.length_a   1.000
_cell.length_b   1.000
_cell.length_c   1.000
_cell.angle_alpha   90.00
_cell.angle_beta   90.00
_cell.angle_gamma   90.00
#
_symmetry.space_group_name_H-M   'P 1'
#
loop_
_entity.id
_entity.type
_entity.pdbx_description
1 polymer ?
#
loop_
_entity_poly.entity_id
_entity_poly.type
_entity_poly.pdbx_seq_one_letter_code
_entity_poly.pdbx_strand_id
1 'polypeptide(L)'
;MTKFWTLLALALVFTLLAGGQSYGSYSDVDSMLYRAQVSADAVKMERRIGQLQTNMERRGMTRGYAAIIFRTPTADMSLDYEAVVDLRERALLVSQMPENSTEYQVGLDDLRGTLREIEIEGWYFTLIRSPFAWIALFLWVSWVWVLFME
;
A
#
# COMPACT_ATOMS: atom_id res chain seq x y z
N MET A 1 17.01 31.37 -18.07
CA MET A 1 18.14 30.80 -17.24
C MET A 1 17.92 30.71 -15.72
N THR A 2 17.91 31.76 -14.88
CA THR A 2 17.85 31.57 -13.39
C THR A 2 16.55 30.92 -12.91
N LYS A 3 15.42 31.28 -13.56
CA LYS A 3 14.09 30.69 -13.33
C LYS A 3 14.01 29.22 -13.73
N PHE A 4 14.70 28.86 -14.81
CA PHE A 4 14.77 27.48 -15.31
C PHE A 4 15.39 26.54 -14.28
N TRP A 5 16.56 26.90 -13.75
CA TRP A 5 17.27 26.10 -12.75
C TRP A 5 16.52 26.02 -11.41
N THR A 6 15.84 27.09 -11.00
CA THR A 6 15.03 27.09 -9.77
C THR A 6 13.80 26.17 -9.89
N LEU A 7 13.10 26.19 -11.02
CA LEU A 7 11.97 25.27 -11.27
C LEU A 7 12.44 23.81 -11.26
N LEU A 8 13.56 23.51 -11.92
CA LEU A 8 14.13 22.16 -11.92
C LEU A 8 14.49 21.69 -10.51
N ALA A 9 15.18 22.53 -9.73
CA ALA A 9 15.55 22.20 -8.36
C ALA A 9 14.32 21.93 -7.48
N LEU A 10 13.28 22.76 -7.58
CA LEU A 10 12.03 22.54 -6.84
C LEU A 10 11.32 21.27 -7.30
N ALA A 11 11.23 21.02 -8.60
CA ALA A 11 10.62 19.80 -9.14
C ALA A 11 11.29 18.54 -8.54
N LEU A 12 12.62 18.51 -8.53
CA LEU A 12 13.39 17.40 -7.95
C LEU A 12 13.12 17.23 -6.45
N VAL A 13 13.10 18.33 -5.68
CA VAL A 13 12.82 18.26 -4.23
C VAL A 13 11.44 17.66 -3.97
N PHE A 14 10.40 18.15 -4.66
CA PHE A 14 9.05 17.63 -4.45
C PHE A 14 8.87 16.19 -4.96
N THR A 15 9.57 15.79 -6.03
CA THR A 15 9.62 14.38 -6.48
C THR A 15 10.23 13.49 -5.40
N LEU A 16 11.32 13.90 -4.75
CA LEU A 16 11.93 13.13 -3.66
C LEU A 16 11.02 13.02 -2.43
N LEU A 17 10.32 14.10 -2.07
CA LEU A 17 9.35 14.08 -0.97
C LEU A 17 8.17 13.14 -1.26
N ALA A 18 7.61 13.20 -2.47
CA ALA A 18 6.54 12.31 -2.91
C ALA A 18 7.01 10.84 -2.92
N GLY A 19 8.22 10.60 -3.45
CA GLY A 19 8.85 9.28 -3.45
C GLY A 19 9.08 8.73 -2.05
N GLY A 20 9.53 9.56 -1.10
CA GLY A 20 9.71 9.16 0.30
C GLY A 20 8.40 8.75 0.98
N GLN A 21 7.31 9.49 0.74
CA GLN A 21 5.98 9.11 1.25
C GLN A 21 5.49 7.80 0.64
N SER A 22 5.62 7.64 -0.68
CA SER A 22 5.25 6.42 -1.39
C SER A 22 6.09 5.21 -0.96
N TYR A 23 7.38 5.39 -0.71
CA TYR A 23 8.26 4.35 -0.21
C TYR A 23 7.87 3.92 1.21
N GLY A 24 7.57 4.88 2.08
CA GLY A 24 6.97 4.59 3.37
C GLY A 24 5.71 3.73 3.17
N SER A 25 4.82 4.14 2.26
CA SER A 25 3.60 3.42 1.90
C SER A 25 3.84 1.93 1.67
N TYR A 26 4.74 1.66 0.73
CA TYR A 26 5.17 0.32 0.36
C TYR A 26 5.77 -0.46 1.55
N SER A 27 6.60 0.18 2.35
CA SER A 27 7.24 -0.46 3.50
C SER A 27 6.22 -0.93 4.54
N ASP A 28 5.23 -0.11 4.91
CA ASP A 28 4.32 -0.50 6.00
C ASP A 28 3.13 -1.37 5.53
N VAL A 29 2.77 -1.36 4.24
CA VAL A 29 1.58 -2.08 3.73
C VAL A 29 2.00 -3.25 2.86
N ASP A 30 2.50 -3.00 1.65
CA ASP A 30 2.88 -4.03 0.69
C ASP A 30 3.89 -5.03 1.28
N SER A 31 4.91 -4.53 2.00
CA SER A 31 5.91 -5.40 2.62
C SER A 31 5.35 -6.20 3.81
N MET A 32 4.35 -5.68 4.52
CA MET A 32 3.70 -6.42 5.61
C MET A 32 2.78 -7.51 5.08
N LEU A 33 2.06 -7.25 3.99
CA LEU A 33 1.28 -8.26 3.28
C LEU A 33 2.17 -9.42 2.83
N TYR A 34 3.29 -9.11 2.16
CA TYR A 34 4.27 -10.12 1.75
C TYR A 34 4.80 -10.92 2.95
N ARG A 35 5.15 -10.23 4.05
CA ARG A 35 5.60 -10.91 5.28
C ARG A 35 4.52 -11.80 5.87
N ALA A 36 3.26 -11.38 5.88
CA ALA A 36 2.14 -12.18 6.36
C ALA A 36 2.02 -13.47 5.53
N GLN A 37 2.07 -13.36 4.21
CA GLN A 37 1.98 -14.48 3.27
C GLN A 37 3.07 -15.55 3.52
N VAL A 38 4.31 -15.15 3.78
CA VAL A 38 5.44 -16.08 4.01
C VAL A 38 5.59 -16.51 5.47
N SER A 39 4.57 -16.30 6.32
CA SER A 39 4.63 -16.70 7.73
C SER A 39 4.63 -18.23 7.87
N ALA A 40 5.52 -18.73 8.73
CA ALA A 40 5.68 -20.16 8.98
C ALA A 40 4.51 -20.76 9.78
N ASP A 41 3.86 -19.96 10.62
CA ASP A 41 2.80 -20.38 11.53
C ASP A 41 1.67 -19.33 11.59
N ALA A 42 0.48 -19.77 12.00
CA ALA A 42 -0.73 -18.96 12.02
C ALA A 42 -0.66 -17.82 13.06
N VAL A 43 0.02 -18.03 14.19
CA VAL A 43 0.20 -17.00 15.24
C VAL A 43 1.00 -15.81 14.70
N LYS A 44 2.13 -16.08 14.03
CA LYS A 44 2.93 -15.03 13.38
C LYS A 44 2.18 -14.38 12.23
N MET A 45 1.38 -15.15 11.50
CA MET A 45 0.55 -14.64 10.42
C MET A 45 -0.50 -13.66 10.94
N GLU A 46 -1.30 -14.04 11.95
CA GLU A 46 -2.30 -13.18 12.59
C GLU A 46 -1.67 -11.86 13.03
N ARG A 47 -0.54 -11.93 13.74
CA ARG A 47 0.15 -10.72 14.22
C ARG A 47 0.59 -9.80 13.06
N ARG A 48 1.07 -10.37 11.96
CA ARG A 48 1.51 -9.60 10.78
C ARG A 48 0.31 -9.00 10.03
N ILE A 49 -0.80 -9.71 9.93
CA ILE A 49 -2.06 -9.18 9.39
C ILE A 49 -2.58 -8.05 10.30
N GLY A 50 -2.51 -8.19 11.62
CA GLY A 50 -2.86 -7.12 12.56
C GLY A 50 -1.98 -5.87 12.41
N GLN A 51 -0.68 -6.04 12.15
CA GLN A 51 0.22 -4.93 11.83
C GLN A 51 -0.14 -4.28 10.49
N LEU A 52 -0.44 -5.08 9.46
CA LEU A 52 -0.92 -4.60 8.16
C LEU A 52 -2.19 -3.76 8.33
N GLN A 53 -3.20 -4.28 9.03
CA GLN A 53 -4.45 -3.58 9.34
C GLN A 53 -4.17 -2.22 10.01
N THR A 54 -3.35 -2.22 11.07
CA THR A 54 -2.98 -0.98 11.79
C THR A 54 -2.28 0.03 10.87
N ASN A 55 -1.41 -0.45 9.98
CA ASN A 55 -0.69 0.41 9.04
C ASN A 55 -1.64 0.99 7.98
N MET A 56 -2.59 0.20 7.48
CA MET A 56 -3.65 0.68 6.58
C MET A 56 -4.48 1.79 7.24
N GLU A 57 -4.90 1.60 8.49
CA GLU A 57 -5.60 2.62 9.29
C GLU A 57 -4.77 3.91 9.43
N ARG A 58 -3.50 3.77 9.82
CA ARG A 58 -2.58 4.91 9.99
C ARG A 58 -2.38 5.69 8.69
N ARG A 59 -2.45 5.00 7.55
CA ARG A 59 -2.33 5.59 6.20
C ARG A 59 -3.66 6.08 5.62
N GLY A 60 -4.77 5.88 6.33
CA GLY A 60 -6.11 6.21 5.83
C GLY A 60 -6.59 5.32 4.69
N MET A 61 -5.98 4.14 4.52
CA MET A 61 -6.35 3.11 3.53
C MET A 61 -7.50 2.24 4.02
N THR A 62 -8.49 2.84 4.66
CA THR A 62 -9.72 2.16 5.11
C THR A 62 -10.89 2.41 4.17
N ARG A 63 -10.71 3.33 3.22
CA ARG A 63 -11.75 3.74 2.27
C ARG A 63 -11.21 4.48 1.05
N GLY A 64 -12.01 4.45 -0.01
CA GLY A 64 -11.77 5.20 -1.24
C GLY A 64 -10.84 4.48 -2.20
N TYR A 65 -10.60 5.10 -3.35
CA TYR A 65 -9.97 4.41 -4.47
C TYR A 65 -8.49 4.70 -4.58
N ALA A 66 -7.71 3.69 -4.92
CA ALA A 66 -6.34 3.82 -5.41
C ALA A 66 -6.28 4.26 -6.88
N ALA A 67 -7.40 4.48 -7.59
CA ALA A 67 -7.40 5.00 -8.96
C ALA A 67 -7.96 6.43 -9.07
N ILE A 68 -7.37 7.25 -9.95
CA ILE A 68 -7.86 8.62 -10.22
C ILE A 68 -9.13 8.59 -11.09
N ILE A 69 -9.13 7.77 -12.14
CA ILE A 69 -10.14 7.82 -13.21
C ILE A 69 -11.09 6.62 -13.14
N PHE A 70 -10.55 5.40 -13.16
CA PHE A 70 -11.33 4.18 -13.20
C PHE A 70 -11.48 3.59 -11.79
N ARG A 71 -12.59 3.91 -11.13
CA ARG A 71 -12.93 3.39 -9.80
C ARG A 71 -13.51 1.97 -9.92
N THR A 72 -12.62 1.00 -10.08
CA THR A 72 -12.98 -0.43 -10.10
C THR A 72 -13.00 -0.99 -8.68
N PRO A 73 -13.69 -2.12 -8.44
CA PRO A 73 -13.63 -2.83 -7.16
C PRO A 73 -12.20 -3.20 -6.75
N THR A 74 -11.35 -3.55 -7.72
CA THR A 74 -9.93 -3.88 -7.50
C THR A 74 -9.09 -2.72 -7.00
N ALA A 75 -9.58 -1.48 -7.15
CA ALA A 75 -8.90 -0.29 -6.66
C ALA A 75 -9.56 0.26 -5.38
N ASP A 76 -10.59 -0.41 -4.84
CA ASP A 76 -11.31 0.06 -3.67
C ASP A 76 -10.63 -0.40 -2.37
N MET A 77 -9.96 0.53 -1.69
CA MET A 77 -9.26 0.21 -0.43
C MET A 77 -10.22 -0.19 0.70
N SER A 78 -11.53 0.11 0.61
CA SER A 78 -12.46 -0.38 1.62
C SER A 78 -12.66 -1.89 1.52
N LEU A 79 -12.71 -2.44 0.29
CA LEU A 79 -12.80 -3.87 0.07
C LEU A 79 -11.52 -4.58 0.50
N ASP A 80 -10.35 -4.01 0.18
CA ASP A 80 -9.06 -4.56 0.63
C ASP A 80 -8.93 -4.54 2.15
N TYR A 81 -9.35 -3.44 2.79
CA TYR A 81 -9.32 -3.33 4.25
C TYR A 81 -10.25 -4.33 4.92
N GLU A 82 -11.47 -4.49 4.42
CA GLU A 82 -12.42 -5.50 4.91
C GLU A 82 -11.86 -6.92 4.74
N ALA A 83 -11.28 -7.24 3.58
CA ALA A 83 -10.63 -8.52 3.35
C ALA A 83 -9.46 -8.79 4.33
N VAL A 84 -8.68 -7.76 4.68
CA VAL A 84 -7.61 -7.85 5.68
C VAL A 84 -8.17 -8.10 7.09
N VAL A 85 -9.28 -7.46 7.45
CA VAL A 85 -9.97 -7.70 8.74
C VAL A 85 -10.47 -9.14 8.82
N ASP A 86 -11.17 -9.61 7.80
CA ASP A 86 -11.68 -10.98 7.73
C ASP A 86 -10.56 -12.03 7.79
N LEU A 87 -9.46 -11.78 7.08
CA LEU A 87 -8.29 -12.65 7.11
C LEU A 87 -7.64 -12.70 8.49
N ARG A 88 -7.62 -11.59 9.22
CA ARG A 88 -7.09 -11.57 10.58
C ARG A 88 -7.94 -12.44 11.49
N GLU A 89 -9.27 -12.33 11.41
CA GLU A 89 -10.17 -13.16 12.21
C GLU A 89 -10.00 -14.64 11.89
N ARG A 90 -9.91 -15.01 10.60
CA ARG A 90 -9.62 -16.38 10.17
C ARG A 90 -8.26 -16.86 10.67
N ALA A 91 -7.22 -16.03 10.60
CA ALA A 91 -5.89 -16.37 11.11
C ALA A 91 -5.89 -16.57 12.64
N LEU A 92 -6.65 -15.76 13.38
CA LEU A 92 -6.85 -15.94 14.81
C LEU A 92 -7.51 -17.30 15.12
N LEU A 93 -8.56 -17.68 14.37
CA LEU A 93 -9.22 -18.98 14.53
C LEU A 93 -8.26 -20.14 14.25
N VAL A 94 -7.51 -20.10 13.14
CA VAL A 94 -6.51 -21.13 12.82
C VAL A 94 -5.41 -21.19 13.88
N SER A 95 -4.99 -20.05 14.43
CA SER A 95 -3.95 -20.01 15.47
C SER A 95 -4.34 -20.68 16.79
N GLN A 96 -5.64 -20.90 17.02
CA GLN A 96 -6.16 -21.60 18.20
C GLN A 96 -6.28 -23.13 17.99
N MET A 97 -6.07 -23.61 16.77
CA MET A 97 -6.11 -25.03 16.44
C MET A 97 -4.78 -25.72 16.82
N PRO A 98 -4.79 -27.03 17.11
CA PRO A 98 -3.55 -27.78 17.34
C PRO A 98 -2.66 -27.79 16.09
N GLU A 99 -1.40 -27.39 16.20
CA GLU A 99 -0.48 -27.27 15.04
C GLU A 99 -0.24 -28.59 14.28
N ASN A 100 -0.42 -29.72 14.97
CA ASN A 100 -0.29 -31.07 14.42
C ASN A 100 -1.58 -31.60 13.77
N SER A 101 -2.66 -30.83 13.81
CA SER A 101 -3.93 -31.19 13.17
C SER A 101 -3.90 -30.93 11.67
N THR A 102 -4.65 -31.72 10.90
CA THR A 102 -4.82 -31.50 9.46
C THR A 102 -5.54 -30.19 9.20
N GLU A 103 -6.52 -29.85 10.03
CA GLU A 103 -7.31 -28.63 9.98
C GLU A 103 -6.43 -27.38 10.08
N TYR A 104 -5.43 -27.39 10.98
CA TYR A 104 -4.47 -26.29 11.10
C TYR A 104 -3.66 -26.10 9.80
N GLN A 105 -3.13 -27.18 9.22
CA GLN A 105 -2.31 -27.09 8.00
C GLN A 105 -3.14 -26.61 6.80
N VAL A 106 -4.36 -27.15 6.64
CA VAL A 106 -5.29 -26.73 5.59
C VAL A 106 -5.68 -25.27 5.77
N GLY A 107 -6.04 -24.85 6.98
CA GLY A 107 -6.38 -23.46 7.28
C GLY A 107 -5.22 -22.51 7.04
N LEU A 108 -3.99 -22.90 7.41
CA LEU A 108 -2.80 -22.10 7.17
C LEU A 108 -2.50 -21.93 5.68
N ASP A 109 -2.63 -22.99 4.88
CA ASP A 109 -2.39 -22.91 3.43
C ASP A 109 -3.48 -22.11 2.71
N ASP A 110 -4.74 -22.23 3.12
CA ASP A 110 -5.85 -21.43 2.62
C ASP A 110 -5.65 -19.92 2.91
N LEU A 111 -5.18 -19.58 4.11
CA LEU A 111 -4.81 -18.20 4.46
C LEU A 111 -3.67 -17.67 3.57
N ARG A 112 -2.63 -18.48 3.31
CA ARG A 112 -1.53 -18.11 2.41
C ARG A 112 -2.02 -17.90 0.98
N GLY A 113 -2.93 -18.76 0.52
CA GLY A 113 -3.58 -18.65 -0.78
C GLY A 113 -4.34 -17.34 -0.91
N THR A 114 -5.22 -17.04 0.05
CA THR A 114 -6.02 -15.82 0.05
C THR A 114 -5.13 -14.56 0.13
N LEU A 115 -4.10 -14.55 0.99
CA LEU A 115 -3.15 -13.43 1.10
C LEU A 115 -2.39 -13.16 -0.20
N ARG A 116 -2.19 -14.18 -1.05
CA ARG A 116 -1.52 -14.05 -2.35
C ARG A 116 -2.40 -13.38 -3.40
N GLU A 117 -3.72 -13.51 -3.25
CA GLU A 117 -4.70 -12.95 -4.20
C GLU A 117 -5.06 -11.51 -3.89
N ILE A 118 -4.79 -11.04 -2.67
CA ILE A 118 -4.99 -9.64 -2.29
C ILE A 118 -3.89 -8.78 -2.90
N GLU A 119 -4.28 -7.81 -3.74
CA GLU A 119 -3.39 -6.84 -4.36
C GLU A 119 -3.67 -5.44 -3.82
N ILE A 120 -3.05 -5.09 -2.69
CA ILE A 120 -3.22 -3.74 -2.11
C ILE A 120 -2.33 -2.75 -2.87
N GLU A 121 -2.93 -1.84 -3.63
CA GLU A 121 -2.22 -0.77 -4.35
C GLU A 121 -1.79 0.39 -3.43
N GLY A 122 -1.15 0.07 -2.31
CA GLY A 122 -0.87 1.04 -1.25
C GLY A 122 0.02 2.20 -1.70
N TRP A 123 1.07 1.92 -2.47
CA TRP A 123 1.97 2.96 -3.00
C TRP A 123 1.22 3.94 -3.92
N TYR A 124 0.33 3.43 -4.78
CA TYR A 124 -0.39 4.24 -5.75
C TYR A 124 -1.47 5.08 -5.07
N PHE A 125 -2.20 4.49 -4.11
CA PHE A 125 -3.14 5.20 -3.24
C PHE A 125 -2.50 6.42 -2.56
N THR A 126 -1.28 6.24 -2.02
CA THR A 126 -0.52 7.30 -1.36
C THR A 126 -0.05 8.36 -2.36
N LEU A 127 0.43 7.95 -3.52
CA LEU A 127 0.91 8.88 -4.55
C LEU A 127 -0.20 9.81 -5.04
N ILE A 128 -1.41 9.28 -5.29
CA ILE A 128 -2.56 10.09 -5.75
C ILE A 128 -3.03 11.07 -4.68
N ARG A 129 -2.92 10.71 -3.40
CA ARG A 129 -3.32 11.58 -2.28
C ARG A 129 -2.21 12.49 -1.79
N SER A 130 -0.98 12.32 -2.29
CA SER A 130 0.16 13.13 -1.88
C SER A 130 0.10 14.52 -2.53
N PRO A 131 0.00 15.61 -1.75
CA PRO A 131 0.10 16.97 -2.30
C PRO A 131 1.47 17.21 -2.95
N PHE A 132 2.53 16.56 -2.44
CA PHE A 132 3.87 16.69 -3.01
C PHE A 132 3.96 16.08 -4.40
N ALA A 133 3.24 14.98 -4.68
CA ALA A 133 3.19 14.39 -6.01
C ALA A 133 2.55 15.35 -7.02
N TRP A 134 1.45 15.99 -6.64
CA TRP A 134 0.77 16.97 -7.50
C TRP A 134 1.59 18.24 -7.73
N ILE A 135 2.24 18.75 -6.67
CA ILE A 135 3.16 19.90 -6.79
C ILE A 135 4.33 19.53 -7.70
N ALA A 136 4.94 18.35 -7.53
CA ALA A 136 6.02 17.88 -8.39
C ALA A 136 5.56 17.82 -9.86
N LEU A 137 4.38 17.24 -10.13
CA LEU A 137 3.82 17.16 -11.48
C LEU A 137 3.63 18.55 -12.10
N PHE A 138 3.06 19.50 -11.34
CA PHE A 138 2.87 20.87 -11.80
C PHE A 138 4.20 21.57 -12.12
N LEU A 139 5.22 21.38 -11.27
CA LEU A 139 6.55 21.95 -11.47
C LEU A 139 7.24 21.36 -12.70
N TRP A 140 7.11 20.06 -12.94
CA TRP A 140 7.62 19.41 -14.16
C TRP A 140 6.96 19.97 -15.42
N VAL A 141 5.63 20.09 -15.43
CA VAL A 141 4.89 20.69 -16.56
C VAL A 141 5.34 22.14 -16.80
N SER A 142 5.47 22.92 -15.72
CA SER A 142 5.91 24.32 -15.80
C SER A 142 7.35 24.46 -16.30
N TRP A 143 8.24 23.58 -15.86
CA TRP A 143 9.64 23.56 -16.31
C TRP A 143 9.76 23.21 -17.79
N VAL A 144 9.03 22.18 -18.24
CA VAL A 144 8.96 21.80 -19.66
C VAL A 144 8.39 22.94 -20.51
N TRP A 145 7.34 23.62 -20.03
CA TRP A 145 6.78 24.78 -20.73
C TRP A 145 7.82 25.90 -20.91
N VAL A 146 8.56 26.24 -19.85
CA VAL A 146 9.63 27.24 -19.92
C VAL A 146 10.75 26.81 -20.87
N LEU A 147 11.11 25.52 -20.90
CA LEU A 147 12.12 24.97 -21.81
C LEU A 147 11.76 25.19 -23.29
N PHE A 148 10.47 25.15 -23.65
CA PHE A 148 10.02 25.34 -25.04
C PHE A 148 9.77 26.81 -25.42
N MET A 149 9.71 27.72 -24.44
CA MET A 149 9.43 29.15 -24.65
C MET A 149 10.68 30.04 -24.59
N GLU A 150 11.80 29.54 -24.04
CA GLU A 150 13.15 30.14 -24.15
C GLU A 150 13.85 29.65 -25.44
#